data_AF-A0A7C6FNB5-F1
#
_entry.id   AF-A0A7C6FNB5-F1
#
_cell.length_a   1.000
_cell.length_b   1.000
_cell.length_c   1.000
_cell.angle_alpha   90.00
_cell.angle_beta   90.00
_cell.angle_gamma   90.00
#
_symmetry.space_group_name_H-M   'P 1'
#
loop_
_entity.id
_entity.type
_entity.pdbx_description
1 polymer ?
#
loop_
_entity_poly.entity_id
_entity_poly.type
_entity_poly.pdbx_seq_one_letter_code
_entity_poly.pdbx_strand_id
1 'polypeptide(L)'
;MTNTLEMKLSIIPAADAIAKYFEYYPSDILTKVRLTHRGPFYIYSFLGNDGKSRHLLKLNAQNGGIIKNKTKTLRGKRRDPIRREMKKLNLEGILSLTEANDVALKTVPDATPVKWKLERKKGRTLWKIKLIGQSVANMHKVKIDAQNGSLIQVKLKH
;
A
#
# COMPACT_ATOMS: atom_id res chain seq x y z
N MET A 1 -21.60 12.60 -8.82
CA MET A 1 -20.50 12.24 -7.90
C MET A 1 -19.79 11.02 -8.46
N THR A 2 -18.48 11.09 -8.69
CA THR A 2 -17.68 9.97 -9.20
C THR A 2 -17.61 8.87 -8.14
N ASN A 3 -18.09 7.67 -8.46
CA ASN A 3 -18.15 6.54 -7.54
C ASN A 3 -16.76 5.87 -7.39
N THR A 4 -15.90 6.44 -6.56
CA THR A 4 -14.52 5.94 -6.33
C THR A 4 -14.53 4.64 -5.55
N LEU A 5 -13.46 3.84 -5.69
CA LEU A 5 -13.26 2.64 -4.88
C LEU A 5 -13.26 2.97 -3.38
N GLU A 6 -12.60 4.06 -2.99
CA GLU A 6 -12.53 4.52 -1.62
C GLU A 6 -13.94 4.71 -1.02
N MET A 7 -14.85 5.34 -1.79
CA MET A 7 -16.26 5.48 -1.39
C MET A 7 -16.98 4.13 -1.33
N LYS A 8 -16.78 3.23 -2.31
CA LYS A 8 -17.39 1.89 -2.30
C LYS A 8 -16.97 1.04 -1.10
N LEU A 9 -15.73 1.22 -0.64
CA LEU A 9 -15.19 0.52 0.52
C LEU A 9 -15.42 1.29 1.84
N SER A 10 -16.03 2.48 1.78
CA SER A 10 -16.22 3.41 2.90
C SER A 10 -14.91 3.70 3.65
N ILE A 11 -13.80 3.90 2.93
CA ILE A 11 -12.48 4.18 3.50
C ILE A 11 -11.98 5.57 3.15
N ILE A 12 -11.09 6.11 3.99
CA ILE A 12 -10.34 7.33 3.68
C ILE A 12 -9.33 7.07 2.54
N PRO A 13 -9.05 8.10 1.70
CA PRO A 13 -8.01 8.06 0.69
C PRO A 13 -6.64 7.59 1.22
N ALA A 14 -5.89 6.90 0.37
CA ALA A 14 -4.55 6.46 0.73
C ALA A 14 -3.62 7.65 1.05
N ALA A 15 -3.79 8.78 0.37
CA ALA A 15 -3.05 10.03 0.63
C ALA A 15 -3.29 10.54 2.06
N ASP A 16 -4.55 10.63 2.49
CA ASP A 16 -4.91 11.08 3.84
C ASP A 16 -4.38 10.12 4.92
N ALA A 17 -4.46 8.80 4.66
CA ALA A 17 -3.91 7.81 5.57
C ALA A 17 -2.37 7.89 5.67
N ILE A 18 -1.69 8.24 4.57
CA ILE A 18 -0.25 8.51 4.54
C ILE A 18 0.08 9.82 5.28
N ALA A 19 -0.72 10.88 5.13
CA ALA A 19 -0.54 12.12 5.87
C ALA A 19 -0.62 11.86 7.39
N LYS A 20 -1.67 11.14 7.84
CA LYS A 20 -1.79 10.69 9.24
C LYS A 20 -0.59 9.89 9.71
N TYR A 21 0.05 9.09 8.86
CA TYR A 21 1.29 8.39 9.24
C TYR A 21 2.42 9.37 9.58
N PHE A 22 2.62 10.39 8.75
CA PHE A 22 3.67 11.38 8.94
C PHE A 22 3.40 12.34 10.10
N GLU A 23 2.14 12.54 10.51
CA GLU A 23 1.81 13.24 11.76
C GLU A 23 2.45 12.55 12.98
N TYR A 24 2.44 11.21 13.03
CA TYR A 24 3.08 10.45 14.11
C TYR A 24 4.58 10.27 13.92
N TYR A 25 5.04 10.20 12.67
CA TYR A 25 6.42 9.87 12.32
C TYR A 25 6.96 10.81 11.23
N PRO A 26 7.17 12.10 11.53
CA PRO A 26 7.51 13.12 10.53
C PRO A 26 8.89 12.90 9.89
N SER A 27 9.82 12.29 10.62
CA SER A 27 11.19 12.01 10.15
C SER A 27 11.37 10.63 9.51
N ASP A 28 10.30 9.85 9.39
CA ASP A 28 10.40 8.48 8.90
C ASP A 28 10.61 8.41 7.38
N ILE A 29 11.50 7.52 6.97
CA ILE A 29 11.47 6.97 5.62
C ILE A 29 10.37 5.90 5.57
N LEU A 30 9.23 6.24 4.95
CA LEU A 30 8.15 5.29 4.69
C LEU A 30 8.59 4.31 3.59
N THR A 31 8.51 3.01 3.87
CA THR A 31 8.99 1.94 2.96
C THR A 31 7.88 1.02 2.46
N LYS A 32 6.70 1.11 3.07
CA LYS A 32 5.56 0.24 2.72
C LYS A 32 4.25 0.83 3.22
N VAL A 33 3.26 0.82 2.33
CA VAL A 33 1.84 0.97 2.66
C VAL A 33 1.14 -0.33 2.28
N ARG A 34 0.15 -0.74 3.07
CA ARG A 34 -0.69 -1.89 2.77
C ARG A 34 -2.12 -1.60 3.22
N LEU A 35 -3.08 -1.91 2.36
CA LEU A 35 -4.50 -1.97 2.70
C LEU A 35 -4.95 -3.42 2.63
N THR A 36 -5.57 -3.92 3.70
CA THR A 36 -6.15 -5.27 3.75
C THR A 36 -7.42 -5.29 4.58
N HIS A 37 -8.42 -6.05 4.12
CA HIS A 37 -9.56 -6.42 4.94
C HIS A 37 -9.13 -7.42 6.03
N ARG A 38 -9.52 -7.17 7.29
CA ARG A 38 -9.20 -8.01 8.46
C ARG A 38 -10.37 -7.93 9.44
N GLY A 39 -11.14 -9.02 9.57
CA GLY A 39 -12.33 -9.02 10.41
C GLY A 39 -13.39 -8.08 9.82
N PRO A 40 -14.00 -7.17 10.60
CA PRO A 40 -15.09 -6.32 10.12
C PRO A 40 -14.64 -5.04 9.40
N PHE A 41 -13.33 -4.77 9.29
CA PHE A 41 -12.86 -3.51 8.70
C PHE A 41 -11.60 -3.63 7.85
N TYR A 42 -11.38 -2.59 7.03
CA TYR A 42 -10.15 -2.39 6.30
C TYR A 42 -9.09 -1.76 7.20
N ILE A 43 -7.85 -2.21 7.04
CA ILE A 43 -6.71 -1.73 7.83
C ILE A 43 -5.63 -1.22 6.90
N TYR A 44 -5.28 0.06 7.05
CA TYR A 44 -4.02 0.59 6.55
C TYR A 44 -2.89 0.16 7.49
N SER A 45 -1.79 -0.32 6.93
CA SER A 45 -0.58 -0.69 7.66
C SER A 45 0.64 -0.06 6.99
N PHE A 46 1.33 0.77 7.76
CA PHE A 46 2.50 1.51 7.36
C PHE A 46 3.75 0.89 7.97
N LEU A 47 4.85 0.90 7.22
CA LEU A 47 6.15 0.52 7.74
C LEU A 47 7.19 1.53 7.29
N GLY A 48 7.67 2.33 8.23
CA GLY A 48 8.78 3.24 8.03
C GLY A 48 9.81 3.11 9.12
N ASN A 49 10.77 4.01 9.08
CA ASN A 49 11.88 4.07 10.02
C ASN A 49 12.66 5.39 9.91
N ASP A 50 13.17 5.87 11.03
CA ASP A 50 13.96 7.10 11.17
C ASP A 50 15.49 6.84 11.10
N GLY A 51 15.90 5.57 11.05
CA GLY A 51 17.32 5.14 11.08
C GLY A 51 17.80 4.57 12.41
N LYS A 52 17.08 4.83 13.49
CA LYS A 52 17.29 4.24 14.82
C LYS A 52 16.25 3.18 15.13
N SER A 53 15.00 3.48 14.80
CA SER A 53 13.80 2.71 15.09
C SER A 53 12.97 2.46 13.84
N ARG A 54 12.30 1.32 13.82
CA ARG A 54 11.31 0.92 12.82
C ARG A 54 9.94 1.09 13.42
N HIS A 55 9.09 1.80 12.70
CA HIS A 55 7.74 2.13 13.11
C HIS A 55 6.73 1.35 12.28
N LEU A 56 5.78 0.74 12.98
CA LEU A 56 4.61 0.07 12.41
C LEU A 56 3.37 0.76 12.97
N LEU A 57 2.70 1.53 12.11
CA LEU A 57 1.40 2.11 12.40
C LEU A 57 0.33 1.32 11.65
N LYS A 58 -0.79 1.04 12.32
CA LYS A 58 -2.00 0.51 11.71
C LYS A 58 -3.17 1.42 12.06
N LEU A 59 -3.91 1.81 11.02
CA LEU A 59 -5.09 2.64 11.13
C LEU A 59 -6.31 1.87 10.64
N ASN A 60 -7.45 2.07 11.28
CA ASN A 60 -8.75 1.72 10.74
C ASN A 60 -8.97 2.57 9.49
N ALA A 61 -9.24 1.94 8.36
CA ALA A 61 -9.30 2.66 7.08
C ALA A 61 -10.58 3.50 6.94
N GLN A 62 -11.63 3.22 7.70
CA GLN A 62 -12.90 3.95 7.62
C GLN A 62 -12.86 5.31 8.33
N ASN A 63 -12.15 5.40 9.46
CA ASN A 63 -12.09 6.63 10.27
C ASN A 63 -10.65 7.14 10.53
N GLY A 64 -9.63 6.37 10.15
CA GLY A 64 -8.22 6.68 10.43
C GLY A 64 -7.81 6.50 11.90
N GLY A 65 -8.66 5.91 12.74
CA GLY A 65 -8.35 5.65 14.15
C GLY A 65 -7.21 4.66 14.31
N ILE A 66 -6.34 4.86 15.30
CA ILE A 66 -5.19 3.98 15.53
C ILE A 66 -5.66 2.63 16.06
N ILE A 67 -5.31 1.57 15.33
CA ILE A 67 -5.49 0.18 15.77
C ILE A 67 -4.24 -0.33 16.48
N LYS A 68 -3.06 0.07 15.97
CA LYS A 68 -1.79 -0.38 16.53
C LYS A 68 -0.69 0.59 16.21
N ASN A 69 0.06 0.97 17.24
CA ASN A 69 1.32 1.67 17.08
C ASN A 69 2.45 0.86 17.70
N LYS A 70 3.52 0.56 16.94
CA LYS A 70 4.63 -0.27 17.42
C LYS A 70 5.97 0.22 16.92
N THR A 71 6.83 0.54 17.87
CA THR A 71 8.23 0.88 17.67
C THR A 71 9.13 -0.32 17.98
N LYS A 72 10.16 -0.53 17.17
CA LYS A 72 11.21 -1.52 17.42
C LYS A 72 12.55 -0.97 16.95
N THR A 73 13.62 -1.15 17.72
CA THR A 73 14.98 -0.79 17.28
C THR A 73 15.31 -1.41 15.93
N LEU A 74 15.87 -0.62 15.01
CA LEU A 74 16.46 -1.11 13.77
C LEU A 74 17.73 -1.89 14.09
N ARG A 75 17.94 -3.02 13.40
CA ARG A 75 19.09 -3.90 13.61
C ARG A 75 19.75 -4.28 12.29
N GLY A 76 21.07 -4.51 12.35
CA GLY A 76 21.92 -4.95 11.25
C GLY A 76 21.80 -4.03 10.02
N LYS A 77 21.83 -4.64 8.83
CA LYS A 77 21.76 -3.97 7.53
C LYS A 77 20.56 -3.04 7.30
N ARG A 78 19.58 -2.98 8.21
CA ARG A 78 18.44 -2.06 8.09
C ARG A 78 18.75 -0.64 8.56
N ARG A 79 19.85 -0.44 9.31
CA ARG A 79 20.33 0.90 9.70
C ARG A 79 21.06 1.62 8.55
N ASP A 80 21.62 0.84 7.62
CA ASP A 80 22.34 1.32 6.45
C ASP A 80 21.53 2.39 5.69
N PRO A 81 22.02 3.63 5.59
CA PRO A 81 21.27 4.75 5.00
C PRO A 81 20.98 4.53 3.51
N ILE A 82 21.93 3.97 2.76
CA ILE A 82 21.78 3.71 1.32
C ILE A 82 20.63 2.72 1.11
N ARG A 83 20.59 1.62 1.86
CA ARG A 83 19.54 0.62 1.78
C ARG A 83 18.17 1.16 2.21
N ARG A 84 18.14 2.07 3.18
CA ARG A 84 16.90 2.74 3.60
C ARG A 84 16.37 3.61 2.47
N GLU A 85 17.23 4.43 1.86
CA GLU A 85 16.86 5.31 0.76
C GLU A 85 16.39 4.52 -0.47
N MET A 86 17.08 3.44 -0.84
CA MET A 86 16.64 2.54 -1.92
C MET A 86 15.22 1.96 -1.74
N LYS A 87 14.70 1.97 -0.51
CA LYS A 87 13.37 1.46 -0.16
C LYS A 87 12.35 2.55 0.14
N LYS A 88 12.77 3.82 0.25
CA LYS A 88 11.88 4.96 0.44
C LYS A 88 10.84 4.98 -0.66
N LEU A 89 9.56 5.07 -0.32
CA LEU A 89 8.53 5.24 -1.34
C LEU A 89 8.67 6.62 -1.97
N ASN A 90 8.64 6.69 -3.30
CA ASN A 90 8.26 7.93 -3.98
C ASN A 90 6.74 8.09 -3.83
N LEU A 91 6.32 9.14 -3.12
CA LEU A 91 4.93 9.46 -2.81
C LEU A 91 4.39 10.61 -3.65
N GLU A 92 5.24 11.27 -4.43
CA GLU A 92 4.85 12.34 -5.33
C GLU A 92 4.03 11.76 -6.49
N GLY A 93 2.88 12.39 -6.76
CA GLY A 93 1.99 12.03 -7.86
C GLY A 93 1.56 10.56 -7.88
N ILE A 94 1.40 9.92 -6.70
CA ILE A 94 0.96 8.53 -6.66
C ILE A 94 -0.50 8.40 -7.09
N LEU A 95 -0.78 7.40 -7.93
CA LEU A 95 -2.13 7.01 -8.27
C LEU A 95 -2.93 6.63 -7.02
N SER A 96 -4.18 7.07 -6.99
CA SER A 96 -5.22 6.65 -6.05
C SER A 96 -5.49 5.14 -6.14
N LEU A 97 -6.23 4.59 -5.18
CA LEU A 97 -6.62 3.18 -5.25
C LEU A 97 -7.61 2.94 -6.41
N THR A 98 -8.45 3.93 -6.71
CA THR A 98 -9.36 3.90 -7.86
C THR A 98 -8.58 3.77 -9.17
N GLU A 99 -7.66 4.69 -9.46
CA GLU A 99 -6.89 4.66 -10.72
C GLU A 99 -6.05 3.40 -10.86
N ALA A 100 -5.40 2.96 -9.77
CA ALA A 100 -4.61 1.73 -9.78
C ALA A 100 -5.49 0.48 -9.99
N ASN A 101 -6.72 0.48 -9.47
CA ASN A 101 -7.66 -0.61 -9.68
C ASN A 101 -8.21 -0.63 -11.11
N ASP A 102 -8.48 0.51 -11.71
CA ASP A 102 -8.97 0.57 -13.09
C ASP A 102 -7.99 -0.09 -14.05
N VAL A 103 -6.68 0.15 -13.88
CA VAL A 103 -5.64 -0.53 -14.65
C VAL A 103 -5.63 -2.04 -14.36
N ALA A 104 -5.76 -2.43 -13.09
CA ALA A 104 -5.72 -3.84 -12.70
C ALA A 104 -6.92 -4.63 -13.23
N LEU A 105 -8.12 -4.05 -13.20
CA LEU A 105 -9.37 -4.68 -13.64
C LEU A 105 -9.50 -4.72 -15.16
N LYS A 106 -8.94 -3.74 -15.89
CA LYS A 106 -8.74 -3.86 -17.35
C LYS A 106 -7.85 -5.05 -17.71
N THR A 107 -6.89 -5.38 -16.85
CA THR A 107 -5.92 -6.45 -17.10
C THR A 107 -6.45 -7.82 -16.67
N VAL A 108 -7.22 -7.88 -15.58
CA VAL A 108 -7.86 -9.10 -15.08
C VAL A 108 -9.34 -8.80 -14.86
N PRO A 109 -10.17 -8.89 -15.92
CA PRO A 109 -11.61 -8.67 -15.82
C PRO A 109 -12.27 -9.63 -14.83
N ASP A 110 -13.43 -9.24 -14.32
CA ASP A 110 -14.28 -10.03 -13.40
C ASP A 110 -13.61 -10.48 -12.09
N ALA A 111 -12.44 -9.93 -11.77
CA ALA A 111 -11.75 -10.19 -10.52
C ALA A 111 -12.05 -9.11 -9.47
N THR A 112 -12.08 -9.51 -8.21
CA THR A 112 -12.29 -8.61 -7.07
C THR A 112 -10.94 -8.26 -6.42
N PRO A 113 -10.54 -6.97 -6.36
CA PRO A 113 -9.35 -6.56 -5.63
C PRO A 113 -9.57 -6.71 -4.11
N VAL A 114 -8.65 -7.41 -3.42
CA VAL A 114 -8.81 -7.71 -1.98
C VAL A 114 -7.67 -7.19 -1.11
N LYS A 115 -6.57 -6.77 -1.73
CA LYS A 115 -5.38 -6.31 -1.01
C LYS A 115 -4.49 -5.47 -1.90
N TRP A 116 -4.08 -4.34 -1.34
CA TRP A 116 -3.20 -3.39 -1.99
C TRP A 116 -1.93 -3.24 -1.18
N LYS A 117 -0.83 -3.01 -1.88
CA LYS A 117 0.46 -2.79 -1.26
C LYS A 117 1.30 -1.89 -2.13
N LEU A 118 1.76 -0.79 -1.54
CA LEU A 118 2.76 0.11 -2.12
C LEU A 118 4.14 -0.32 -1.61
N GLU A 119 5.08 -0.61 -2.50
CA GLU A 119 6.48 -0.86 -2.15
C GLU A 119 7.43 -0.47 -3.29
N ARG A 120 8.63 0.03 -2.94
CA ARG A 120 9.67 0.31 -3.92
C ARG A 120 10.43 -0.97 -4.30
N LYS A 121 10.59 -1.22 -5.59
CA LYS A 121 11.44 -2.29 -6.15
C LYS A 121 12.12 -1.80 -7.42
N LYS A 122 13.42 -2.10 -7.57
CA LYS A 122 14.22 -1.73 -8.75
C LYS A 122 14.04 -0.25 -9.14
N GLY A 123 14.11 0.65 -8.15
CA GLY A 123 13.98 2.10 -8.39
C GLY A 123 12.57 2.62 -8.70
N ARG A 124 11.53 1.79 -8.63
CA ARG A 124 10.13 2.22 -8.88
C ARG A 124 9.23 1.96 -7.70
N THR A 125 8.36 2.91 -7.38
CA THR A 125 7.27 2.68 -6.41
C THR A 125 6.16 1.93 -7.14
N LEU A 126 5.76 0.77 -6.62
CA LEU A 126 4.81 -0.09 -7.32
C LEU A 126 3.58 -0.35 -6.45
N TRP A 127 2.40 -0.11 -7.03
CA TRP A 127 1.17 -0.71 -6.54
C TRP A 127 1.18 -2.20 -6.84
N LYS A 128 0.84 -3.01 -5.83
CA LYS A 128 0.69 -4.46 -5.95
C LYS A 128 -0.68 -4.84 -5.47
N ILE A 129 -1.53 -5.16 -6.43
CA ILE A 129 -2.93 -5.44 -6.21
C ILE A 129 -3.09 -6.95 -6.32
N LYS A 130 -3.62 -7.55 -5.26
CA LYS A 130 -4.04 -8.95 -5.28
C LYS A 130 -5.53 -8.96 -5.59
N LEU A 131 -5.89 -9.68 -6.64
CA LEU A 131 -7.27 -9.89 -7.06
C LEU A 131 -7.64 -11.37 -6.89
N ILE A 132 -8.93 -11.62 -6.68
CA ILE A 132 -9.53 -12.96 -6.66
C ILE A 132 -10.52 -13.00 -7.81
N GLY A 133 -10.36 -13.95 -8.75
CA GLY A 133 -11.31 -14.18 -9.83
C GLY A 133 -12.58 -14.88 -9.34
N GLN A 134 -13.23 -15.66 -10.21
CA GLN A 134 -14.46 -16.39 -9.87
C GLN A 134 -14.30 -17.38 -8.70
N SER A 135 -13.09 -17.91 -8.48
CA SER A 135 -12.78 -18.78 -7.35
C SER A 135 -11.58 -18.25 -6.57
N VAL A 136 -11.48 -18.61 -5.28
CA VAL A 136 -10.35 -18.22 -4.42
C VAL A 136 -9.02 -18.78 -4.91
N ALA A 137 -9.06 -19.90 -5.63
CA ALA A 137 -7.89 -20.50 -6.30
C ALA A 137 -7.40 -19.67 -7.49
N ASN A 138 -8.28 -18.91 -8.14
CA ASN A 138 -7.95 -18.04 -9.27
C ASN A 138 -7.44 -16.68 -8.78
N MET A 139 -6.29 -16.69 -8.12
CA MET A 139 -5.74 -15.50 -7.50
C MET A 139 -4.72 -14.83 -8.42
N HIS A 140 -4.94 -13.55 -8.70
CA HIS A 140 -4.03 -12.77 -9.53
C HIS A 140 -3.25 -11.77 -8.69
N LYS A 141 -2.05 -11.47 -9.14
CA LYS A 141 -1.26 -10.35 -8.62
C LYS A 141 -0.83 -9.47 -9.77
N VAL A 142 -1.38 -8.26 -9.79
CA VAL A 142 -1.02 -7.21 -10.71
C VAL A 142 -0.03 -6.27 -10.03
N LYS A 143 1.01 -5.85 -10.75
CA LYS A 143 1.96 -4.81 -10.34
C LYS A 143 1.88 -3.67 -11.34
N ILE A 144 1.68 -2.47 -10.84
CA ILE A 144 1.54 -1.25 -11.61
C ILE A 144 2.53 -0.24 -11.07
N ASP A 145 3.11 0.56 -11.96
CA ASP A 145 3.91 1.73 -11.58
C ASP A 145 3.00 2.77 -10.92
N ALA A 146 3.34 3.18 -9.70
CA ALA A 146 2.47 4.02 -8.90
C ALA A 146 2.41 5.47 -9.39
N GLN A 147 3.32 5.91 -10.26
CA GLN A 147 3.36 7.28 -10.76
C GLN A 147 2.54 7.44 -12.04
N ASN A 148 2.61 6.48 -12.95
CA ASN A 148 2.06 6.64 -14.30
C ASN A 148 1.09 5.52 -14.74
N GLY A 149 0.81 4.54 -13.88
CA GLY A 149 -0.14 3.47 -14.20
C GLY A 149 0.40 2.40 -15.14
N SER A 150 1.68 2.42 -15.50
CA SER A 150 2.27 1.41 -16.38
C SER A 150 2.15 0.01 -15.76
N LEU A 151 1.59 -0.94 -16.53
CA LEU A 151 1.54 -2.34 -16.12
C LEU A 151 2.95 -2.92 -16.11
N ILE A 152 3.44 -3.34 -14.94
CA ILE A 152 4.78 -3.91 -14.78
C ILE A 152 4.76 -5.44 -14.82
N GLN A 153 3.71 -6.06 -14.26
CA GLN A 153 3.61 -7.52 -14.21
C GLN A 153 2.22 -7.99 -13.83
N VAL A 154 1.77 -9.07 -14.46
CA VAL A 154 0.63 -9.88 -14.04
C VAL A 154 1.12 -11.28 -13.71
N LYS A 155 0.61 -11.87 -12.63
CA LYS A 155 0.91 -13.26 -12.24
C LYS A 155 -0.34 -13.94 -11.72
N LEU A 156 -0.69 -15.09 -12.29
CA LEU A 156 -1.57 -16.05 -11.65
C LEU A 156 -0.81 -16.70 -10.47
N LYS A 157 -1.49 -16.89 -9.35
CA LYS A 157 -1.01 -17.59 -8.17
C LYS A 157 -1.78 -18.89 -8.08
N HIS A 158 -1.10 -19.98 -8.43
CA HIS A 158 -1.48 -21.33 -8.05
C HIS A 158 -1.29 -21.53 -6.55
#